data_AF-A0A8H6Z0U8-F1
#
_entry.id   AF-A0A8H6Z0U8-F1
#
_cell.length_a   1.000
_cell.length_b   1.000
_cell.length_c   1.000
_cell.angle_alpha   90.00
_cell.angle_beta   90.00
_cell.angle_gamma   90.00
#
_symmetry.space_group_name_H-M   'P 1'
#
loop_
_entity.id
_entity.type
_entity.pdbx_description
1 polymer ?
#
loop_
_entity_poly.entity_id
_entity_poly.type
_entity_poly.pdbx_seq_one_letter_code
_entity_poly.pdbx_strand_id
1 'polypeptide(L)'
;MAISSLTSTPTSLSKGILLIIWPAAGEQALNAAFFSAEPNPVAIELFQVHTGQQIGLSLHTDAKITGTLEDASKEFKATFAAVREARDGVLRTNAEKMASTLREAHAGEASDEIVRLARF
;
A
#
# COMPACT_ATOMS: atom_id res chain seq x y z
N MET A 1 9.57 -1.36 -6.20
CA MET A 1 9.52 -1.44 -4.73
C MET A 1 9.31 -0.02 -4.24
N ALA A 2 8.10 0.30 -3.76
CA ALA A 2 7.80 1.64 -3.26
C ALA A 2 8.05 1.65 -1.75
N ILE A 3 8.94 2.52 -1.29
CA ILE A 3 9.03 2.89 0.12
C ILE A 3 7.73 3.66 0.42
N SER A 4 6.92 3.25 1.40
CA SER A 4 5.55 3.73 1.66
C SER A 4 5.46 5.15 2.22
N SER A 5 6.22 6.07 1.63
CA SER A 5 6.04 7.49 1.89
C SER A 5 4.75 8.00 1.23
N LEU A 6 4.21 9.08 1.80
CA LEU A 6 3.07 9.81 1.25
C LEU A 6 3.34 10.43 -0.13
N THR A 7 4.58 10.38 -0.63
CA THR A 7 4.96 10.94 -1.94
C THR A 7 5.04 9.89 -3.05
N SER A 8 5.56 8.70 -2.75
CA SER A 8 5.72 7.61 -3.73
C SER A 8 4.43 6.80 -3.94
N THR A 9 3.61 6.72 -2.88
CA THR A 9 2.41 5.88 -2.85
C THR A 9 1.30 6.42 -3.76
N PRO A 10 0.89 7.70 -3.67
CA PRO A 10 -0.11 8.26 -4.57
C PRO A 10 0.35 8.27 -6.04
N THR A 11 1.64 8.51 -6.29
CA THR A 11 2.24 8.50 -7.64
C THR A 11 2.17 7.13 -8.30
N SER A 12 2.29 6.05 -7.52
CA SER A 12 2.20 4.69 -8.03
C SER A 12 0.75 4.26 -8.23
N LEU A 13 -0.13 4.63 -7.29
CA LEU A 13 -1.56 4.36 -7.38
C LEU A 13 -2.23 5.08 -8.55
N SER A 14 -1.87 6.33 -8.85
CA SER A 14 -2.40 7.07 -10.01
C SER A 14 -2.04 6.42 -11.36
N LYS A 15 -1.01 5.57 -11.37
CA LYS A 15 -0.59 4.76 -12.54
C LYS A 15 -1.21 3.36 -12.56
N GLY A 16 -2.01 2.99 -11.56
CA GLY A 16 -2.59 1.64 -11.44
C GLY A 16 -1.55 0.57 -11.14
N ILE A 17 -0.41 0.95 -10.55
CA ILE A 17 0.66 0.02 -10.21
C ILE A 17 0.33 -0.63 -8.86
N LEU A 18 0.24 -1.96 -8.84
CA LEU A 18 0.14 -2.73 -7.60
C LEU A 18 1.34 -2.47 -6.69
N LEU A 19 1.08 -2.22 -5.41
CA LEU A 19 2.10 -1.92 -4.44
C LEU A 19 2.49 -3.14 -3.62
N ILE A 20 3.80 -3.30 -3.40
CA ILE A 20 4.33 -4.11 -2.30
C ILE A 20 4.89 -3.10 -1.30
N ILE A 21 4.24 -3.02 -0.14
CA ILE A 21 4.58 -2.06 0.90
C ILE A 21 5.47 -2.75 1.93
N TRP A 22 6.66 -2.17 2.10
CA TRP A 22 7.57 -2.53 3.17
C TRP A 22 7.71 -1.34 4.11
N PRO A 23 7.11 -1.38 5.31
CA PRO A 23 7.16 -0.27 6.23
C PRO A 23 8.48 -0.31 7.03
N ALA A 24 9.25 0.78 6.95
CA ALA A 24 10.53 0.90 7.64
C ALA A 24 10.41 1.60 9.01
N ALA A 25 9.65 2.70 9.09
CA ALA A 25 9.48 3.48 10.31
C ALA A 25 8.30 4.46 10.24
N GLY A 26 7.91 5.03 11.39
CA GLY A 26 6.95 6.13 11.47
C GLY A 26 5.53 5.72 11.08
N GLU A 27 4.85 6.57 10.32
CA GLU A 27 3.47 6.38 9.84
C GLU A 27 3.35 5.30 8.74
N GLN A 28 4.47 4.76 8.26
CA GLN A 28 4.49 3.81 7.15
C GLN A 28 3.70 2.54 7.42
N ALA A 29 3.63 2.08 8.68
CA ALA A 29 2.85 0.91 9.06
C ALA A 29 1.33 1.18 9.00
N LEU A 30 0.90 2.39 9.33
CA LEU A 30 -0.50 2.80 9.18
C LEU A 30 -0.87 2.95 7.70
N ASN A 31 0.03 3.52 6.89
CA ASN A 31 -0.17 3.58 5.44
C ASN A 31 -0.25 2.17 4.84
N ALA A 32 0.62 1.26 5.27
CA ALA A 32 0.60 -0.13 4.81
C ALA A 32 -0.76 -0.77 5.09
N ALA A 33 -1.22 -0.71 6.34
CA ALA A 33 -2.52 -1.20 6.75
C ALA A 33 -3.67 -0.55 5.96
N PHE A 34 -3.61 0.76 5.73
CA PHE A 34 -4.64 1.48 4.98
C PHE A 34 -4.78 0.99 3.53
N PHE A 35 -3.68 0.65 2.87
CA PHE A 35 -3.70 0.20 1.47
C PHE A 35 -3.81 -1.31 1.30
N SER A 36 -3.51 -2.10 2.34
CA SER A 36 -3.53 -3.57 2.31
C SER A 36 -4.77 -4.18 2.97
N ALA A 37 -5.52 -3.42 3.77
CA ALA A 37 -6.72 -3.90 4.45
C ALA A 37 -7.96 -3.99 3.53
N GLU A 38 -8.86 -4.90 3.91
CA GLU A 38 -10.20 -5.04 3.35
C GLU A 38 -11.05 -3.76 3.57
N PRO A 39 -12.05 -3.47 2.71
CA PRO A 39 -12.63 -4.35 1.68
C PRO A 39 -12.05 -4.18 0.26
N ASN A 40 -11.16 -3.20 0.04
CA ASN A 40 -10.63 -2.89 -1.29
C ASN A 40 -9.11 -2.76 -1.26
N PRO A 41 -8.38 -3.86 -1.01
CA PRO A 41 -6.93 -3.79 -0.96
C PRO A 41 -6.36 -3.42 -2.33
N VAL A 42 -5.34 -2.57 -2.32
CA VAL A 42 -4.58 -2.10 -3.50
C VAL A 42 -3.07 -2.32 -3.33
N ALA A 43 -2.66 -2.89 -2.21
CA ALA A 43 -1.29 -3.19 -1.87
C ALA A 43 -1.18 -4.55 -1.15
N ILE A 44 0.01 -5.13 -1.19
CA ILE A 44 0.41 -6.26 -0.35
C ILE A 44 1.44 -5.75 0.65
N GLU A 45 1.22 -5.99 1.93
CA GLU A 45 2.13 -5.60 3.01
C GLU A 45 3.13 -6.70 3.34
N LEU A 46 4.37 -6.30 3.63
CA LEU A 46 5.41 -7.16 4.19
C LEU A 46 5.51 -6.91 5.71
N PHE A 47 5.00 -7.85 6.50
CA PHE A 47 4.94 -7.79 7.94
C PHE A 47 6.22 -8.29 8.62
N GLN A 48 6.86 -9.35 8.11
CA GLN A 48 8.02 -9.97 8.77
C GLN A 48 9.33 -9.22 8.49
N VAL A 49 9.36 -8.37 7.47
CA VAL A 49 10.56 -7.63 7.07
C VAL A 49 10.70 -6.27 7.79
N HIS A 50 9.85 -5.97 8.79
CA HIS A 50 10.03 -4.77 9.61
C HIS A 50 11.43 -4.77 10.24
N THR A 51 12.23 -3.76 9.93
CA THR A 51 13.57 -3.59 10.51
C THR A 51 13.44 -3.20 11.98
N GLY A 52 13.33 -4.21 12.86
CA GLY A 52 13.64 -4.15 14.28
C GLY A 52 12.70 -3.41 15.22
N GLN A 53 11.82 -2.50 14.77
CA GLN A 53 11.02 -1.67 15.68
C GLN A 53 9.59 -2.15 15.92
N GLN A 54 9.03 -3.01 15.07
CA GLN A 54 7.64 -3.46 15.16
C GLN A 54 7.59 -4.97 15.34
N ILE A 55 7.86 -5.44 16.56
CA ILE A 55 7.65 -6.83 17.00
C ILE A 55 6.33 -6.88 17.77
N GLY A 56 5.44 -7.80 17.43
CA GLY A 56 4.12 -7.87 18.07
C GLY A 56 3.02 -8.34 17.13
N LEU A 57 1.82 -7.79 17.30
CA LEU A 57 0.68 -8.07 16.41
C LEU A 57 0.68 -7.08 15.24
N SER A 58 0.26 -7.57 14.08
CA SER A 58 -0.08 -6.72 12.93
C SER A 58 -1.20 -5.72 13.29
N LEU A 59 -1.22 -4.58 12.61
CA LEU A 59 -2.18 -3.50 12.89
C LEU A 59 -3.60 -3.79 12.41
N HIS A 60 -3.77 -4.71 11.47
CA HIS A 60 -5.06 -5.00 10.84
C HIS A 60 -5.26 -6.49 10.55
N THR A 61 -4.37 -7.36 11.03
CA THR A 61 -4.48 -8.81 10.93
C THR A 61 -4.07 -9.46 12.26
N ASP A 62 -4.45 -10.72 12.46
CA ASP A 62 -4.02 -11.50 13.63
C ASP A 62 -2.59 -12.08 13.48
N ALA A 63 -1.86 -11.68 12.42
CA ALA A 63 -0.52 -12.18 12.17
C ALA A 63 0.48 -11.65 13.21
N LYS A 64 1.29 -12.56 13.77
CA LYS A 64 2.39 -12.21 14.68
C LYS A 64 3.64 -11.88 13.88
N ILE A 65 4.23 -10.71 14.15
CA ILE A 65 5.49 -10.25 13.58
C ILE A 65 6.63 -10.67 14.49
N THR A 66 7.47 -11.58 14.02
CA THR A 66 8.60 -12.14 14.78
C THR A 66 9.93 -11.54 14.32
N GLY A 67 10.02 -11.12 13.05
CA GLY A 67 11.24 -10.54 12.48
C GLY A 67 12.36 -11.56 12.25
N THR A 68 12.07 -12.86 12.30
CA THR A 68 13.10 -13.90 12.05
C THR A 68 13.40 -13.99 10.55
N LEU A 69 14.64 -14.34 10.20
CA LEU A 69 15.04 -14.51 8.80
C LEU A 69 14.25 -15.63 8.10
N GLU A 70 13.84 -16.66 8.85
CA GLU A 70 13.00 -17.75 8.35
C GLU A 70 11.59 -17.26 8.02
N ASP A 71 10.97 -16.51 8.93
CA ASP A 71 9.61 -15.98 8.74
C ASP A 71 9.59 -14.92 7.63
N ALA A 72 10.59 -14.06 7.55
CA ALA A 72 10.78 -13.14 6.43
C ALA A 72 10.93 -13.88 5.10
N SER A 73 11.71 -14.97 5.06
CA SER A 73 11.87 -15.77 3.85
C SER A 73 10.59 -16.48 3.41
N LYS A 74 9.78 -16.95 4.37
CA LYS A 74 8.45 -17.55 4.11
C LYS A 74 7.49 -16.49 3.56
N GLU A 75 7.42 -15.33 4.20
CA GLU A 75 6.59 -14.20 3.75
C GLU A 75 6.97 -13.78 2.34
N PHE A 76 8.26 -13.56 2.05
CA PHE A 76 8.69 -13.17 0.72
C PHE A 76 8.20 -14.15 -0.35
N LYS A 77 8.31 -15.46 -0.12
CA LYS A 77 7.82 -16.47 -1.07
C LYS A 77 6.31 -16.38 -1.25
N ALA A 78 5.56 -16.23 -0.16
CA ALA A 78 4.10 -16.11 -0.19
C ALA A 78 3.68 -14.83 -0.93
N THR A 79 4.28 -13.68 -0.63
CA THR A 79 4.01 -12.41 -1.30
C THR A 79 4.32 -12.47 -2.78
N PHE A 80 5.45 -13.04 -3.20
CA PHE A 80 5.76 -13.16 -4.63
C PHE A 80 4.82 -14.12 -5.37
N ALA A 81 4.32 -15.17 -4.71
CA ALA A 81 3.26 -16.01 -5.27
C ALA A 81 1.96 -15.21 -5.41
N ALA A 82 1.55 -14.50 -4.36
CA ALA A 82 0.35 -13.66 -4.36
C ALA A 82 0.41 -12.55 -5.42
N VAL A 83 1.57 -11.90 -5.62
CA VAL A 83 1.76 -10.90 -6.68
C VAL A 83 1.58 -11.49 -8.07
N ARG A 84 2.03 -12.73 -8.29
CA ARG A 84 1.85 -13.43 -9.58
C ARG A 84 0.37 -13.71 -9.85
N GLU A 85 -0.36 -14.15 -8.83
CA GLU A 85 -1.81 -14.39 -8.92
C GLU A 85 -2.61 -13.08 -9.02
N ALA A 86 -2.17 -12.03 -8.33
CA ALA A 86 -2.76 -10.70 -8.35
C ALA A 86 -2.61 -9.99 -9.70
N ARG A 87 -1.67 -10.43 -10.56
CA ARG A 87 -1.44 -9.87 -11.90
C ARG A 87 -2.70 -9.86 -12.76
N ASP A 88 -3.58 -10.84 -12.55
CA ASP A 88 -4.87 -10.99 -13.25
C ASP A 88 -6.06 -10.92 -12.27
N GLY A 89 -5.83 -10.52 -11.02
CA GLY A 89 -6.77 -10.66 -9.90
C GLY A 89 -7.37 -9.35 -9.38
N VAL A 90 -8.20 -9.48 -8.34
CA VAL A 90 -8.99 -8.41 -7.70
C VAL A 90 -8.12 -7.20 -7.29
N LEU A 91 -6.91 -7.43 -6.79
CA LEU A 91 -5.98 -6.37 -6.39
C LEU A 91 -5.61 -5.43 -7.54
N ARG A 92 -5.40 -5.97 -8.76
CA ARG A 92 -5.11 -5.16 -9.94
C ARG A 92 -6.33 -4.34 -10.34
N THR A 93 -7.50 -4.97 -10.37
CA THR A 93 -8.76 -4.26 -10.68
C THR A 93 -9.01 -3.13 -9.68
N ASN A 94 -8.76 -3.35 -8.39
CA ASN A 94 -8.89 -2.32 -7.37
C ASN A 94 -7.87 -1.19 -7.57
N ALA A 95 -6.62 -1.52 -7.88
CA ALA A 95 -5.59 -0.53 -8.18
C ALA A 95 -5.92 0.30 -9.43
N GLU A 96 -6.49 -0.31 -10.47
CA GLU A 96 -6.94 0.38 -11.68
C GLU A 96 -8.16 1.28 -11.42
N LYS A 97 -9.12 0.83 -10.61
CA LYS A 97 -10.26 1.67 -10.16
C LYS A 97 -9.77 2.87 -9.37
N MET A 98 -8.90 2.64 -8.39
CA MET A 98 -8.28 3.71 -7.60
C MET A 98 -7.52 4.70 -8.51
N ALA A 99 -6.80 4.21 -9.51
CA ALA A 99 -6.11 5.06 -10.48
C ALA A 99 -7.09 5.94 -11.27
N SER A 100 -8.24 5.42 -11.69
CA SER A 100 -9.28 6.20 -12.37
C SER A 100 -9.80 7.30 -11.46
N THR A 101 -10.23 6.95 -10.23
CA THR A 101 -10.73 7.91 -9.24
C THR A 101 -9.71 9.02 -8.95
N LEU A 102 -8.43 8.67 -8.78
CA LEU A 102 -7.38 9.65 -8.54
C LEU A 102 -7.16 10.60 -9.72
N ARG A 103 -7.23 10.10 -10.96
CA ARG A 103 -7.10 10.94 -12.16
C ARG A 103 -8.29 11.89 -12.31
N GLU A 104 -9.50 11.39 -12.08
CA GLU A 104 -10.74 12.19 -12.12
C GLU A 104 -10.73 13.28 -11.04
N ALA A 105 -10.40 12.93 -9.80
CA ALA A 105 -10.30 13.89 -8.70
C ALA A 105 -9.24 14.98 -8.97
N HIS A 106 -8.10 14.60 -9.56
CA HIS A 106 -7.05 15.56 -9.92
C HIS A 106 -7.50 16.52 -11.05
N ALA A 107 -8.30 16.04 -12.00
CA ALA A 107 -8.78 16.83 -13.13
C ALA A 107 -9.96 17.77 -12.79
N GLY A 108 -10.73 17.47 -11.74
CA GLY A 108 -11.88 18.27 -11.32
C GLY A 108 -11.73 18.82 -9.91
N GLU A 109 -12.25 18.07 -8.93
CA GLU A 109 -12.49 18.52 -7.56
C GLU A 109 -11.26 19.10 -6.85
N ALA A 110 -10.10 18.46 -6.97
CA ALA A 110 -8.87 18.96 -6.35
C ALA A 110 -8.38 20.27 -7.00
N SER A 111 -8.54 20.38 -8.32
CA SER A 111 -8.15 21.59 -9.06
C SER A 111 -9.09 22.75 -8.76
N ASP A 112 -10.40 22.49 -8.69
CA ASP A 112 -11.41 23.48 -8.31
C ASP A 112 -11.20 24.00 -6.89
N GLU A 113 -10.84 23.12 -5.95
CA GLU A 113 -10.55 23.48 -4.57
C GLU A 113 -9.26 24.31 -4.44
N ILE A 114 -8.21 23.98 -5.20
CA ILE A 114 -6.99 24.80 -5.28
C ILE A 114 -7.31 26.19 -5.82
N VAL A 115 -8.13 26.29 -6.88
CA VAL A 115 -8.56 27.57 -7.43
C VAL A 115 -9.40 28.35 -6.42
N ARG A 116 -10.27 27.69 -5.64
CA ARG A 116 -11.05 28.32 -4.57
C ARG A 116 -10.13 28.88 -3.48
N LEU A 117 -9.17 28.10 -3.01
CA LEU A 117 -8.20 28.50 -1.98
C LEU A 117 -7.29 29.63 -2.46
N ALA A 118 -6.88 29.63 -3.73
CA ALA A 118 -6.03 30.67 -4.32
C ALA A 118 -6.76 32.01 -4.59
N ARG A 119 -8.08 32.07 -4.37
CA ARG A 119 -8.90 33.29 -4.52
C ARG A 119 -9.13 34.04 -3.19
N PHE A 120 -8.60 33.54 -2.08
CA PHE A 120 -8.45 34.29 -0.83
C PHE A 120 -7.15 35.07 -0.83
#